data_AF-A0A7X6Z9C8-F1
#
_entry.id   AF-A0A7X6Z9C8-F1
#
_cell.length_a   1.000
_cell.length_b   1.000
_cell.length_c   1.000
_cell.angle_alpha   90.00
_cell.angle_beta   90.00
_cell.angle_gamma   90.00
#
_symmetry.space_group_name_H-M   'P 1'
#
loop_
_entity.id
_entity.type
_entity.pdbx_description
1 polymer ?
#
loop_
_entity_poly.entity_id
_entity_poly.type
_entity_poly.pdbx_seq_one_letter_code
_entity_poly.pdbx_strand_id
1 'polypeptide(L)'
;MVTTVAAGAAPQEEPLPPGPLTSEESAQAVEDVNPDELQHATGEFSSPDGQITGTVDVTVTETNGQRFANLEFVNLSAPYDIVNFGGSLEPRGDDQCFDSGERASTGEWPVTTTSIPLAMPVSVGSWTLHEIVLYESYYNYENEYACTHLVVARAPLTWE
;
A
#
# COMPACT_ATOMS: atom_id res chain seq x y z
N MET A 1 31.63 46.88 46.88
CA MET A 1 30.83 45.66 47.10
C MET A 1 30.47 45.09 45.75
N VAL A 2 31.01 43.93 45.41
CA VAL A 2 30.66 43.12 44.24
C VAL A 2 30.70 41.67 44.73
N THR A 3 29.61 40.93 44.53
CA THR A 3 29.45 39.53 44.97
C THR A 3 29.55 38.62 43.75
N THR A 4 30.28 37.51 43.85
CA THR A 4 30.36 36.48 42.79
C THR A 4 30.60 35.07 43.38
N VAL A 5 29.58 34.22 43.20
CA VAL A 5 29.52 32.77 42.79
C VAL A 5 30.06 31.63 43.69
N ALA A 6 29.19 30.63 43.93
CA ALA A 6 29.34 29.14 43.80
C ALA A 6 28.09 28.46 44.43
N ALA A 7 27.24 27.61 43.82
CA ALA A 7 27.33 26.39 43.00
C ALA A 7 27.29 25.06 43.80
N GLY A 8 26.20 24.27 43.59
CA GLY A 8 26.05 22.80 43.75
C GLY A 8 25.88 22.22 45.17
N ALA A 9 25.14 21.14 45.45
CA ALA A 9 24.26 20.23 44.71
C ALA A 9 23.43 19.42 45.76
N ALA A 10 22.20 19.00 45.43
CA ALA A 10 21.26 18.26 46.29
C ALA A 10 21.30 16.73 45.98
N PRO A 11 20.71 15.84 46.84
CA PRO A 11 21.13 14.45 47.02
C PRO A 11 20.57 13.44 45.99
N GLN A 12 21.23 12.28 45.93
CA GLN A 12 21.00 11.17 44.99
C GLN A 12 19.66 10.45 45.20
N GLU A 13 18.89 10.25 44.12
CA GLU A 13 17.70 9.37 44.07
C GLU A 13 18.09 7.96 43.57
N GLU A 14 17.55 6.93 44.24
CA GLU A 14 17.67 5.50 43.90
C GLU A 14 16.94 5.14 42.60
N PRO A 15 17.41 4.14 41.83
CA PRO A 15 16.75 3.72 40.60
C PRO A 15 15.49 2.87 40.88
N LEU A 16 14.35 3.33 40.36
CA LEU A 16 13.07 2.59 40.37
C LEU A 16 13.13 1.34 39.46
N PRO A 17 12.43 0.24 39.80
CA PRO A 17 12.38 -0.97 38.97
C PRO A 17 11.61 -0.72 37.66
N PRO A 18 11.98 -1.39 36.56
CA PRO A 18 11.30 -1.22 35.28
C PRO A 18 9.88 -1.81 35.35
N GLY A 19 8.88 -0.96 35.16
CA GLY A 19 7.50 -1.37 34.90
C GLY A 19 7.38 -2.11 33.57
N PRO A 20 6.25 -2.82 33.34
CA PRO A 20 6.09 -3.64 32.15
C PRO A 20 6.11 -2.76 30.89
N LEU A 21 6.99 -3.11 29.95
CA LEU A 21 7.07 -2.51 28.62
C LEU A 21 5.69 -2.58 27.98
N THR A 22 5.08 -1.41 27.79
CA THR A 22 3.89 -1.27 26.97
C THR A 22 4.22 -1.71 25.55
N SER A 23 3.32 -2.50 24.98
CA SER A 23 3.38 -3.09 23.65
C SER A 23 3.31 -2.03 22.55
N GLU A 24 4.38 -1.27 22.36
CA GLU A 24 4.51 -0.24 21.31
C GLU A 24 5.67 -0.51 20.33
N GLU A 25 6.23 -1.72 20.33
CA GLU A 25 7.27 -2.11 19.37
C GLU A 25 6.72 -3.08 18.32
N SER A 26 5.84 -2.54 17.48
CA SER A 26 5.49 -3.08 16.16
C SER A 26 4.85 -1.98 15.31
N ALA A 27 5.47 -0.80 15.33
CA ALA A 27 5.38 0.12 14.20
C ALA A 27 6.74 0.02 13.50
N GLN A 28 6.87 -0.94 12.58
CA GLN A 28 7.97 -0.88 11.62
C GLN A 28 7.83 0.47 10.93
N ALA A 29 8.82 1.33 11.15
CA ALA A 29 8.99 2.54 10.37
C ALA A 29 9.03 2.11 8.91
N VAL A 30 7.97 2.44 8.17
CA VAL A 30 8.09 2.59 6.72
C VAL A 30 9.17 3.65 6.54
N GLU A 31 10.36 3.21 6.14
CA GLU A 31 11.41 4.11 5.67
C GLU A 31 10.79 5.06 4.64
N ASP A 32 11.24 6.30 4.65
CA ASP A 32 10.83 7.38 3.75
C ASP A 32 11.08 6.94 2.31
N VAL A 33 10.10 6.24 1.70
CA VAL A 33 10.20 5.72 0.35
C VAL A 33 10.15 6.91 -0.58
N ASN A 34 11.31 7.33 -1.10
CA ASN A 34 11.39 8.41 -2.07
C ASN A 34 10.76 7.94 -3.39
N PRO A 35 9.60 8.51 -3.79
CA PRO A 35 8.91 8.09 -5.01
C PRO A 35 9.74 8.30 -6.27
N ASP A 36 10.76 9.18 -6.21
CA ASP A 36 11.65 9.47 -7.34
C ASP A 36 12.71 8.39 -7.56
N GLU A 37 12.96 7.50 -6.59
CA GLU A 37 13.96 6.43 -6.70
C GLU A 37 13.33 5.07 -7.03
N LEU A 38 12.00 4.96 -6.92
CA LEU A 38 11.24 3.74 -7.14
C LEU A 38 11.32 3.22 -8.58
N GLN A 39 11.99 2.11 -8.79
CA GLN A 39 12.11 1.52 -10.12
C GLN A 39 11.32 0.23 -10.25
N HIS A 40 11.24 -0.54 -9.17
CA HIS A 40 10.66 -1.86 -9.17
C HIS A 40 9.85 -2.12 -7.90
N ALA A 41 8.76 -2.87 -8.01
CA ALA A 41 8.09 -3.45 -6.86
C ALA A 41 7.47 -4.79 -7.21
N THR A 42 7.27 -5.62 -6.19
CA THR A 42 6.58 -6.90 -6.33
C THR A 42 5.49 -7.05 -5.28
N GLY A 43 4.45 -7.80 -5.59
CA GLY A 43 3.37 -8.11 -4.66
C GLY A 43 2.70 -9.45 -4.95
N GLU A 44 2.23 -10.12 -3.91
CA GLU A 44 1.50 -11.40 -4.03
C GLU A 44 0.01 -11.17 -3.79
N PHE A 45 -0.84 -11.69 -4.68
CA PHE A 45 -2.28 -11.58 -4.53
C PHE A 45 -2.80 -12.50 -3.44
N SER A 46 -3.59 -11.89 -2.55
CA SER A 46 -4.39 -12.58 -1.54
C SER A 46 -5.85 -12.18 -1.69
N SER A 47 -6.73 -13.16 -1.87
CA SER A 47 -8.19 -12.98 -1.75
C SER A 47 -8.72 -13.51 -0.42
N PRO A 48 -9.77 -12.90 0.15
CA PRO A 48 -10.39 -13.39 1.39
C PRO A 48 -10.88 -14.85 1.31
N ASP A 49 -11.28 -15.30 0.12
CA ASP A 49 -11.78 -16.64 -0.13
C ASP A 49 -10.70 -17.64 -0.60
N GLY A 50 -9.46 -17.18 -0.79
CA GLY A 50 -8.32 -17.97 -1.25
C GLY A 50 -8.41 -18.46 -2.70
N GLN A 51 -9.38 -17.99 -3.50
CA GLN A 51 -9.56 -18.41 -4.88
C GLN A 51 -8.70 -17.63 -5.88
N ILE A 52 -8.14 -16.49 -5.47
CA ILE A 52 -7.23 -15.70 -6.30
C ILE A 52 -5.81 -15.85 -5.78
N THR A 53 -4.91 -16.21 -6.69
CA THR A 53 -3.47 -16.36 -6.42
C THR A 53 -2.66 -15.81 -7.58
N GLY A 54 -1.40 -15.50 -7.34
CA GLY A 54 -0.48 -14.99 -8.35
C GLY A 54 0.38 -13.87 -7.81
N THR A 55 1.31 -13.40 -8.62
CA THR A 55 2.22 -12.31 -8.28
C THR A 55 2.05 -11.19 -9.30
N VAL A 56 2.29 -9.96 -8.88
CA VAL A 56 2.44 -8.80 -9.74
C VAL A 56 3.85 -8.25 -9.61
N ASP A 57 4.52 -8.08 -10.74
CA ASP A 57 5.77 -7.36 -10.88
C ASP A 57 5.45 -5.97 -11.46
N VAL A 58 5.98 -4.94 -10.82
CA VAL A 58 5.72 -3.54 -11.14
C VAL A 58 7.02 -2.89 -11.59
N THR A 59 7.05 -2.37 -12.81
CA THR A 59 8.19 -1.59 -13.32
C THR A 59 7.78 -0.16 -13.57
N VAL A 60 8.53 0.79 -13.00
CA VAL A 60 8.27 2.21 -13.20
C VAL A 60 8.96 2.69 -14.47
N THR A 61 8.20 3.36 -15.32
CA THR A 61 8.70 4.05 -16.51
C THR A 61 8.38 5.53 -16.43
N GLU A 62 9.32 6.37 -16.85
CA GLU A 62 9.09 7.80 -16.99
C GLU A 62 8.84 8.16 -18.46
N THR A 63 7.77 8.88 -18.73
CA THR A 63 7.45 9.40 -20.06
C THR A 63 6.99 10.85 -19.91
N ASN A 64 7.67 11.77 -20.60
CA ASN A 64 7.39 13.22 -20.54
C ASN A 64 7.42 13.80 -19.11
N GLY A 65 8.31 13.30 -18.24
CA GLY A 65 8.41 13.74 -16.84
C GLY A 65 7.30 13.23 -15.93
N GLN A 66 6.47 12.28 -16.40
CA GLN A 66 5.48 11.59 -15.60
C GLN A 66 5.89 10.14 -15.42
N ARG A 67 5.82 9.66 -14.17
CA ARG A 67 6.15 8.28 -13.81
C ARG A 67 4.89 7.42 -13.80
N PHE A 68 4.96 6.29 -14.49
CA PHE A 68 3.89 5.31 -14.58
C PHE A 68 4.39 3.94 -14.14
N ALA A 69 3.58 3.24 -13.36
CA ALA A 69 3.76 1.82 -13.11
C ALA A 69 3.33 1.03 -14.36
N ASN A 70 4.07 -0.03 -14.71
CA ASN A 70 3.66 -1.06 -15.66
C ASN A 70 3.52 -2.36 -14.88
N LEU A 71 2.45 -3.12 -15.13
CA LEU A 71 2.12 -4.30 -14.34
C LEU A 71 2.32 -5.57 -15.18
N GLU A 72 3.11 -6.49 -14.65
CA GLU A 72 3.27 -7.83 -15.19
C GLU A 72 2.69 -8.84 -14.19
N PHE A 73 1.82 -9.72 -14.65
CA PHE A 73 1.12 -10.69 -13.81
C PHE A 73 1.72 -12.08 -14.03
N VAL A 74 2.22 -12.66 -12.96
CA VAL A 74 2.88 -13.97 -12.97
C VAL A 74 1.97 -14.98 -12.29
N ASN A 75 1.56 -16.00 -13.05
CA ASN A 75 0.71 -17.09 -12.59
C ASN A 75 -0.62 -16.63 -11.95
N LEU A 76 -1.19 -15.53 -12.43
CA LEU A 76 -2.50 -15.05 -11.95
C LEU A 76 -3.58 -16.10 -12.26
N SER A 77 -4.24 -16.57 -11.20
CA SER A 77 -5.38 -17.48 -11.27
C SER A 77 -6.52 -16.86 -10.49
N ALA A 78 -7.68 -16.77 -11.11
CA ALA A 78 -8.90 -16.25 -10.50
C ALA A 78 -10.12 -17.01 -11.07
N PRO A 79 -11.24 -17.11 -10.34
CA PRO A 79 -12.44 -17.78 -10.81
C PRO A 79 -13.27 -16.96 -11.81
N TYR A 80 -12.72 -15.83 -12.28
CA TYR A 80 -13.39 -14.86 -13.14
C TYR A 80 -12.77 -14.86 -14.55
N ASP A 81 -13.59 -14.65 -15.57
CA ASP A 81 -13.09 -14.49 -16.94
C ASP A 81 -12.45 -13.11 -17.15
N ILE A 82 -13.00 -12.08 -16.47
CA ILE A 82 -12.60 -10.68 -16.56
C ILE A 82 -12.56 -10.10 -15.14
N VAL A 83 -11.52 -9.35 -14.81
CA VAL A 83 -11.40 -8.61 -13.56
C VAL A 83 -10.95 -7.17 -13.83
N ASN A 84 -11.30 -6.24 -12.93
CA ASN A 84 -10.79 -4.87 -13.01
C ASN A 84 -9.52 -4.76 -12.19
N PHE A 85 -8.60 -3.93 -12.68
CA PHE A 85 -7.34 -3.64 -12.01
C PHE A 85 -7.27 -2.19 -11.58
N GLY A 86 -6.77 -1.99 -10.36
CA GLY A 86 -6.48 -0.69 -9.80
C GLY A 86 -5.26 -0.73 -8.90
N GLY A 87 -4.85 0.44 -8.46
CA GLY A 87 -3.77 0.67 -7.52
C GLY A 87 -4.24 1.61 -6.43
N SER A 88 -3.95 1.29 -5.17
CA SER A 88 -4.15 2.23 -4.08
C SER A 88 -2.87 3.02 -3.86
N LEU A 89 -2.97 4.35 -3.88
CA LEU A 89 -1.85 5.23 -3.56
C LEU A 89 -1.77 5.51 -2.05
N GLU A 90 -2.80 5.16 -1.29
CA GLU A 90 -2.85 5.25 0.16
C GLU A 90 -3.03 3.84 0.77
N PRO A 91 -2.42 3.51 1.91
CA PRO A 91 -2.68 2.24 2.61
C PRO A 91 -4.14 2.14 3.05
N ARG A 92 -4.85 1.09 2.62
CA ARG A 92 -6.29 0.95 2.90
C ARG A 92 -6.64 -0.03 4.02
N GLY A 93 -5.69 -0.89 4.42
CA GLY A 93 -5.99 -2.03 5.28
C GLY A 93 -7.06 -2.94 4.68
N ASP A 94 -8.05 -3.32 5.49
CA ASP A 94 -9.08 -4.31 5.12
C ASP A 94 -10.36 -3.68 4.50
N ASP A 95 -10.29 -2.45 3.98
CA ASP A 95 -11.43 -1.80 3.32
C ASP A 95 -11.95 -2.66 2.16
N GLN A 96 -13.22 -3.03 2.14
CA GLN A 96 -13.75 -3.89 1.07
C GLN A 96 -14.13 -3.08 -0.18
N CYS A 97 -14.21 -1.75 -0.09
CA CYS A 97 -14.57 -0.88 -1.20
C CYS A 97 -13.33 -0.27 -1.85
N PHE A 98 -13.24 -0.30 -3.18
CA PHE A 98 -12.25 0.43 -3.97
C PHE A 98 -12.80 1.77 -4.49
N ASP A 99 -13.50 2.50 -3.61
CA ASP A 99 -14.25 3.72 -3.97
C ASP A 99 -13.76 4.99 -3.29
N SER A 100 -13.16 4.85 -2.11
CA SER A 100 -12.56 5.93 -1.32
C SER A 100 -11.06 6.08 -1.60
N GLY A 101 -10.43 7.18 -1.16
CA GLY A 101 -8.97 7.35 -1.18
C GLY A 101 -8.34 7.67 -2.55
N GLU A 102 -7.04 7.99 -2.53
CA GLU A 102 -6.26 8.23 -3.75
C GLU A 102 -5.97 6.90 -4.45
N ARG A 103 -6.39 6.83 -5.71
CA ARG A 103 -6.39 5.58 -6.48
C ARG A 103 -6.04 5.82 -7.92
N ALA A 104 -5.51 4.76 -8.51
CA ALA A 104 -5.23 4.68 -9.92
C ALA A 104 -6.00 3.49 -10.50
N SER A 105 -6.70 3.65 -11.62
CA SER A 105 -7.54 2.60 -12.19
C SER A 105 -7.24 2.46 -13.67
N THR A 106 -7.29 1.24 -14.17
CA THR A 106 -6.76 0.96 -15.49
C THR A 106 -7.62 0.00 -16.32
N GLY A 107 -8.82 -0.34 -15.81
CA GLY A 107 -9.92 -0.94 -16.56
C GLY A 107 -10.07 -2.45 -16.36
N GLU A 108 -10.96 -3.03 -17.17
CA GLU A 108 -11.32 -4.45 -17.21
C GLU A 108 -10.36 -5.23 -18.12
N TRP A 109 -9.88 -6.39 -17.66
CA TRP A 109 -8.97 -7.23 -18.45
C TRP A 109 -9.23 -8.73 -18.27
N PRO A 110 -8.97 -9.55 -19.31
CA PRO A 110 -9.02 -11.00 -19.19
C PRO A 110 -7.91 -11.52 -18.27
N VAL A 111 -8.26 -12.44 -17.37
CA VAL A 111 -7.32 -13.03 -16.38
C VAL A 111 -6.17 -13.82 -17.04
N THR A 112 -6.30 -14.17 -18.32
CA THR A 112 -5.24 -14.83 -19.11
C THR A 112 -4.11 -13.91 -19.56
N THR A 113 -4.18 -12.61 -19.27
CA THR A 113 -3.20 -11.63 -19.72
C THR A 113 -2.01 -11.56 -18.76
N THR A 114 -0.81 -11.91 -19.23
CA THR A 114 0.40 -12.00 -18.40
C THR A 114 1.16 -10.69 -18.28
N SER A 115 0.97 -9.75 -19.19
CA SER A 115 1.62 -8.44 -19.14
C SER A 115 0.64 -7.39 -19.61
N ILE A 116 0.37 -6.41 -18.76
CA ILE A 116 -0.56 -5.34 -19.08
C ILE A 116 0.18 -4.01 -18.91
N PRO A 117 0.44 -3.27 -20.00
CA PRO A 117 1.02 -1.94 -19.92
C PRO A 117 -0.04 -0.98 -19.38
N LEU A 118 -0.29 -1.05 -18.08
CA LEU A 118 -1.30 -0.28 -17.38
C LEU A 118 -0.64 0.94 -16.77
N ALA A 119 -0.55 1.99 -17.57
CA ALA A 119 0.04 3.24 -17.13
C ALA A 119 -0.84 3.88 -16.05
N MET A 120 -0.42 3.74 -14.80
CA MET A 120 -1.05 4.39 -13.65
C MET A 120 0.02 5.20 -12.90
N PRO A 121 -0.31 6.41 -12.39
CA PRO A 121 0.65 7.19 -11.62
C PRO A 121 1.20 6.35 -10.47
N VAL A 122 2.53 6.30 -10.34
CA VAL A 122 3.18 5.60 -9.22
C VAL A 122 3.09 6.42 -7.93
N SER A 123 2.88 7.73 -8.04
CA SER A 123 2.72 8.63 -6.91
C SER A 123 1.84 9.83 -7.23
N VAL A 124 1.20 10.37 -6.19
CA VAL A 124 0.45 11.64 -6.21
C VAL A 124 0.74 12.38 -4.91
N GLY A 125 1.45 13.51 -4.98
CA GLY A 125 1.86 14.23 -3.77
C GLY A 125 2.85 13.40 -2.94
N SER A 126 2.52 13.16 -1.67
CA SER A 126 3.32 12.32 -0.76
C SER A 126 2.96 10.83 -0.81
N TRP A 127 1.98 10.46 -1.64
CA TRP A 127 1.44 9.12 -1.71
C TRP A 127 2.11 8.33 -2.83
N THR A 128 2.45 7.08 -2.55
CA THR A 128 3.07 6.14 -3.47
C THR A 128 2.16 4.94 -3.62
N LEU A 129 2.14 4.33 -4.79
CA LEU A 129 1.41 3.10 -5.05
C LEU A 129 1.79 2.02 -4.03
N HIS A 130 0.86 1.70 -3.15
CA HIS A 130 1.06 0.80 -2.01
C HIS A 130 0.65 -0.64 -2.31
N GLU A 131 -0.35 -0.82 -3.17
CA GLU A 131 -0.89 -2.13 -3.50
C GLU A 131 -1.55 -2.11 -4.86
N ILE A 132 -1.59 -3.27 -5.51
CA ILE A 132 -2.44 -3.55 -6.66
C ILE A 132 -3.71 -4.23 -6.16
N VAL A 133 -4.85 -3.80 -6.68
CA VAL A 133 -6.18 -4.24 -6.27
C VAL A 133 -6.89 -4.84 -7.46
N LEU A 134 -7.45 -6.03 -7.28
CA LEU A 134 -8.44 -6.61 -8.18
C LEU A 134 -9.81 -6.32 -7.61
N TYR A 135 -10.70 -5.79 -8.44
CA TYR A 135 -12.05 -5.47 -8.03
C TYR A 135 -13.08 -5.86 -9.08
N GLU A 136 -14.31 -6.09 -8.61
CA GLU A 136 -15.49 -6.22 -9.46
C GLU A 136 -16.23 -4.89 -9.51
N SER A 137 -16.61 -4.47 -10.70
CA SER A 137 -17.51 -3.32 -10.88
C SER A 137 -18.94 -3.80 -10.70
N TYR A 138 -19.55 -3.52 -9.56
CA TYR A 138 -20.92 -3.92 -9.26
C TYR A 138 -21.72 -2.70 -8.83
N TYR A 139 -22.66 -2.26 -9.67
CA TYR A 139 -23.71 -1.34 -9.24
C TYR A 139 -24.81 -2.17 -8.57
N ASN A 140 -24.64 -2.52 -7.29
CA ASN A 140 -25.68 -3.23 -6.54
C ASN A 140 -26.43 -2.27 -5.61
N TYR A 141 -27.71 -2.02 -5.89
CA TYR A 141 -28.59 -1.32 -4.95
C TYR A 141 -29.05 -2.20 -3.77
N GLU A 142 -28.78 -3.52 -3.82
CA GLU A 142 -29.33 -4.52 -2.90
C GLU A 142 -28.30 -5.28 -2.04
N ASN A 143 -27.00 -4.97 -2.13
CA ASN A 143 -25.99 -5.60 -1.26
C ASN A 143 -25.88 -4.90 0.12
N GLU A 144 -25.43 -5.64 1.14
CA GLU A 144 -25.15 -5.12 2.49
C GLU A 144 -24.01 -4.07 2.51
N TYR A 145 -23.19 -4.03 1.46
CA TYR A 145 -22.07 -3.12 1.31
C TYR A 145 -22.38 -2.07 0.24
N ALA A 146 -22.28 -0.79 0.60
CA ALA A 146 -22.48 0.34 -0.31
C ALA A 146 -21.28 0.59 -1.25
N CYS A 147 -20.53 -0.45 -1.62
CA CYS A 147 -19.40 -0.34 -2.54
C CYS A 147 -19.88 -0.35 -3.99
N THR A 148 -19.34 0.56 -4.81
CA THR A 148 -19.45 0.52 -6.27
C THR A 148 -18.39 -0.41 -6.89
N HIS A 149 -17.23 -0.51 -6.26
CA HIS A 149 -16.16 -1.42 -6.65
C HIS A 149 -15.78 -2.30 -5.45
N LEU A 150 -16.14 -3.59 -5.51
CA LEU A 150 -15.82 -4.53 -4.43
C LEU A 150 -14.43 -5.13 -4.67
N VAL A 151 -13.55 -5.02 -3.69
CA VAL A 151 -12.23 -5.64 -3.74
C VAL A 151 -12.36 -7.15 -3.60
N VAL A 152 -11.79 -7.89 -4.55
CA VAL A 152 -11.77 -9.37 -4.55
C VAL A 152 -10.38 -9.93 -4.23
N ALA A 153 -9.31 -9.20 -4.56
CA ALA A 153 -7.96 -9.54 -4.13
C ALA A 153 -7.06 -8.31 -4.03
N ARG A 154 -6.01 -8.44 -3.24
CA ARG A 154 -5.02 -7.39 -2.96
C ARG A 154 -3.61 -7.95 -3.10
N ALA A 155 -2.71 -7.17 -3.67
CA ALA A 155 -1.28 -7.44 -3.67
C ALA A 155 -0.53 -6.22 -3.10
N PRO A 156 -0.23 -6.23 -1.79
CA PRO A 156 0.66 -5.23 -1.20
C PRO A 156 2.01 -5.23 -1.91
N LEU A 157 2.51 -4.04 -2.23
CA LEU A 157 3.76 -3.86 -2.96
C LEU A 157 4.94 -3.68 -2.01
N THR A 158 6.01 -4.41 -2.30
CA THR A 158 7.34 -4.21 -1.73
C THR A 158 8.22 -3.54 -2.77
N TRP A 159 8.64 -2.31 -2.52
CA TRP A 159 9.47 -1.51 -3.42
C TRP A 159 10.97 -1.81 -3.25
N GLU A 160 11.71 -1.84 -4.36
CA GLU A 160 13.15 -2.12 -4.45
C GLU A 160 13.92 -1.04 -5.25
#